data_AF-A0A941YKN5-F1
#
_entry.id   AF-A0A941YKN5-F1
#
_cell.length_a   1.000
_cell.length_b   1.000
_cell.length_c   1.000
_cell.angle_alpha   90.00
_cell.angle_beta   90.00
_cell.angle_gamma   90.00
#
_symmetry.space_group_name_H-M   'P 1'
#
loop_
_entity.id
_entity.type
_entity.pdbx_description
1 polymer ?
#
loop_
_entity_poly.entity_id
_entity_poly.type
_entity_poly.pdbx_seq_one_letter_code
_entity_poly.pdbx_strand_id
1 'polypeptide(L)'
;MAMAVVYATVNGRLVQESRGGAVTRYVSDTLGSCVQTRDSAGTLTSTAEYWPYGEVRTSTGSNPSPWGFVGLLGYLTDTVSRLYVRMRHYRPGLTRWQTVDPLRSRTATGKLLSRGLGIAPFLYCSNSPIIRVDRLGLKWFVQAPWWPIWPPEAPSIEIGGPTIPVDYHYGNYCGSDNPPRDGDSCPEAQNCIDRACQKHDRCPVDMGQDYIGAHNCHCQLARDAEMCLLGGCFSRVSGSGMKYVNNLFTCFEAAQDVSAFFSLICNITELLATERELLRARGKPRKWF
;
A
#
# COMPACT_ATOMS: atom_id res chain seq x y z
N MET A 1 -18.14 -17.75 -26.98
CA MET A 1 -17.46 -18.02 -25.68
C MET A 1 -16.88 -16.70 -25.20
N ALA A 2 -17.09 -16.32 -23.94
CA ALA A 2 -16.43 -15.15 -23.38
C ALA A 2 -14.91 -15.40 -23.38
N MET A 3 -14.15 -14.50 -24.01
CA MET A 3 -12.70 -14.60 -24.02
C MET A 3 -12.18 -14.37 -22.60
N ALA A 4 -11.63 -15.42 -21.98
CA ALA A 4 -11.00 -15.31 -20.68
C ALA A 4 -9.74 -14.43 -20.79
N VAL A 5 -9.51 -13.60 -19.76
CA VAL A 5 -8.33 -12.75 -19.65
C VAL A 5 -7.49 -13.25 -18.50
N VAL A 6 -6.21 -13.50 -18.75
CA VAL A 6 -5.26 -13.91 -17.71
C VAL A 6 -4.41 -12.70 -17.35
N TYR A 7 -4.43 -12.30 -16.09
CA TYR A 7 -3.60 -11.23 -15.56
C TYR A 7 -2.37 -11.81 -14.85
N ALA A 8 -1.19 -11.26 -15.14
CA ALA A 8 0.01 -11.52 -14.35
C ALA A 8 0.23 -10.38 -13.37
N THR A 9 0.52 -10.73 -12.12
CA THR A 9 0.81 -9.77 -11.05
C THR A 9 2.17 -10.04 -10.41
N VAL A 10 2.84 -8.98 -9.98
CA VAL A 10 4.07 -9.04 -9.18
C VAL A 10 3.87 -8.13 -7.99
N ASN A 11 4.01 -8.66 -6.76
CA ASN A 11 3.79 -7.92 -5.51
C ASN A 11 2.44 -7.15 -5.50
N GLY A 12 1.37 -7.80 -5.94
CA GLY A 12 0.03 -7.19 -5.98
C GLY A 12 -0.18 -6.13 -7.07
N ARG A 13 0.81 -5.86 -7.94
CA ARG A 13 0.67 -4.96 -9.09
C ARG A 13 0.48 -5.74 -10.38
N LEU A 14 -0.46 -5.29 -11.23
CA LEU A 14 -0.64 -5.84 -12.58
C LEU A 14 0.58 -5.48 -13.44
N VAL A 15 1.16 -6.45 -14.12
CA VAL A 15 2.31 -6.22 -15.03
C VAL A 15 1.96 -6.57 -16.48
N GLN A 16 1.02 -7.49 -16.68
CA GLN A 16 0.66 -7.98 -18.01
C GLN A 16 -0.75 -8.56 -18.01
N GLU A 17 -1.43 -8.50 -19.16
CA GLU A 17 -2.59 -9.34 -19.46
C GLU A 17 -2.36 -10.18 -20.74
N SER A 18 -3.03 -11.32 -20.81
CA SER A 18 -3.21 -12.08 -22.04
C SER A 18 -4.70 -12.23 -22.33
N ARG A 19 -5.14 -11.76 -23.49
CA ARG A 19 -6.53 -11.76 -23.95
C ARG A 19 -6.61 -12.41 -25.32
N GLY A 20 -7.22 -13.61 -25.40
CA GLY A 20 -7.34 -14.33 -26.67
C GLY A 20 -5.99 -14.60 -27.36
N GLY A 21 -4.91 -14.77 -26.59
CA GLY A 21 -3.55 -14.97 -27.09
C GLY A 21 -2.74 -13.69 -27.34
N ALA A 22 -3.37 -12.51 -27.35
CA ALA A 22 -2.66 -11.23 -27.42
C ALA A 22 -2.15 -10.81 -26.04
N VAL A 23 -0.85 -10.52 -25.95
CA VAL A 23 -0.19 -10.09 -24.71
C VAL A 23 -0.05 -8.57 -24.69
N THR A 24 -0.51 -7.94 -23.61
CA THR A 24 -0.29 -6.52 -23.33
C THR A 24 0.51 -6.39 -22.05
N ARG A 25 1.68 -5.76 -22.11
CA ARG A 25 2.52 -5.41 -20.95
C ARG A 25 2.28 -3.96 -20.55
N TYR A 26 2.13 -3.73 -19.26
CA TYR A 26 1.89 -2.39 -18.71
C TYR A 26 3.18 -1.73 -18.25
N VAL A 27 3.29 -0.43 -18.50
CA VAL A 27 4.31 0.44 -17.92
C VAL A 27 3.59 1.50 -17.11
N SER A 28 3.99 1.69 -15.86
CA SER A 28 3.35 2.66 -14.97
C SER A 28 4.21 3.84 -14.57
N ASP A 29 3.52 4.92 -14.17
CA ASP A 29 4.09 5.97 -13.35
C ASP A 29 4.35 5.49 -11.90
N THR A 30 4.81 6.41 -11.06
CA THR A 30 5.10 6.15 -9.64
C THR A 30 3.84 5.84 -8.83
N LEU A 31 2.67 6.37 -9.21
CA LEU A 31 1.38 6.11 -8.55
C LEU A 31 0.79 4.76 -8.96
N GLY A 32 1.25 4.15 -10.06
CA GLY A 32 0.72 2.92 -10.62
C GLY A 32 -0.31 3.13 -11.72
N SER A 33 -0.37 4.31 -12.32
CA SER A 33 -1.18 4.58 -13.52
C SER A 33 -0.50 4.02 -14.76
N CYS A 34 -1.27 3.39 -15.65
CA CYS A 34 -0.77 2.84 -16.90
C CYS A 34 -0.46 3.96 -17.90
N VAL A 35 0.81 4.35 -18.01
CA VAL A 35 1.26 5.43 -18.92
C VAL A 35 1.67 4.91 -20.29
N GLN A 36 2.04 3.63 -20.40
CA GLN A 36 2.30 2.98 -21.69
C GLN A 36 1.82 1.52 -21.69
N THR A 37 1.47 1.04 -22.87
CA THR A 37 1.29 -0.40 -23.13
C THR A 37 2.26 -0.88 -24.21
N ARG A 38 2.68 -2.14 -24.10
CA ARG A 38 3.55 -2.80 -25.08
C ARG A 38 3.03 -4.18 -25.44
N ASP A 39 3.30 -4.62 -26.67
CA ASP A 39 2.96 -5.97 -27.13
C ASP A 39 3.96 -7.04 -26.62
N SER A 40 3.80 -8.28 -27.08
CA SER A 40 4.71 -9.40 -26.77
C SER A 40 6.14 -9.19 -27.29
N ALA A 41 6.33 -8.41 -28.35
CA ALA A 41 7.63 -8.06 -28.92
C ALA A 41 8.29 -6.84 -28.25
N GLY A 42 7.56 -6.13 -27.38
CA GLY A 42 8.04 -4.92 -26.70
C GLY A 42 7.75 -3.63 -27.47
N THR A 43 7.02 -3.70 -28.58
CA THR A 43 6.59 -2.54 -29.38
C THR A 43 5.61 -1.70 -28.57
N LEU A 44 5.76 -0.38 -28.61
CA LEU A 44 4.82 0.56 -27.98
C LEU A 44 3.47 0.54 -28.71
N THR A 45 2.38 0.25 -28.00
CA THR A 45 1.02 0.14 -28.56
C THR A 45 0.12 1.30 -28.15
N SER A 46 0.32 1.88 -26.96
CA SER A 46 -0.41 3.07 -26.52
C SER A 46 0.39 3.88 -25.50
N THR A 47 0.09 5.17 -25.41
CA THR A 47 0.55 6.05 -24.31
C THR A 47 -0.63 6.80 -23.69
N ALA A 48 -0.50 7.19 -22.43
CA ALA A 48 -1.45 8.06 -21.74
C ALA A 48 -0.74 8.98 -20.75
N GLU A 49 -1.17 10.24 -20.69
CA GLU A 49 -0.85 11.17 -19.62
C GLU A 49 -2.12 11.50 -18.84
N TYR A 50 -1.99 11.68 -17.53
CA TYR A 50 -3.11 11.97 -16.64
C TYR A 50 -2.93 13.33 -15.97
N TRP A 51 -4.04 14.05 -15.79
CA TRP A 51 -4.12 15.12 -14.80
C TRP A 51 -3.99 14.53 -13.38
N PRO A 52 -3.63 15.34 -12.36
CA PRO A 52 -3.38 14.84 -11.01
C PRO A 52 -4.50 13.99 -10.41
N TYR A 53 -5.75 14.27 -10.77
CA TYR A 53 -6.93 13.55 -10.27
C TYR A 53 -7.37 12.37 -11.17
N GLY A 54 -6.63 12.08 -12.24
CA GLY A 54 -6.81 10.87 -13.05
C GLY A 54 -7.60 11.03 -14.34
N GLU A 55 -8.00 12.26 -14.71
CA GLU A 55 -8.53 12.53 -16.04
C GLU A 55 -7.43 12.36 -17.09
N VAL A 56 -7.74 11.74 -18.23
CA VAL A 56 -6.77 11.60 -19.32
C VAL A 56 -6.51 12.98 -19.92
N ARG A 57 -5.25 13.42 -19.88
CA ARG A 57 -4.80 14.69 -20.48
C ARG A 57 -4.49 14.50 -21.97
N THR A 58 -3.69 13.50 -22.29
CA THR A 58 -3.35 13.11 -23.66
C THR A 58 -3.27 11.59 -23.75
N SER A 59 -3.52 11.02 -24.92
CA SER A 59 -3.27 9.60 -25.17
C SER A 59 -3.01 9.36 -26.65
N THR A 60 -2.26 8.30 -26.95
CA THR A 60 -2.03 7.81 -28.31
C THR A 60 -2.29 6.32 -28.40
N GLY A 61 -2.65 5.84 -29.59
CA GLY A 61 -3.04 4.44 -29.78
C GLY A 61 -4.33 4.09 -29.05
N SER A 62 -4.51 2.80 -28.76
CA SER A 62 -5.65 2.31 -27.98
C SER A 62 -5.15 1.33 -26.93
N ASN A 63 -5.46 1.59 -25.67
CA ASN A 63 -5.25 0.62 -24.60
C ASN A 63 -6.43 -0.37 -24.63
N PRO A 64 -6.20 -1.66 -24.95
CA PRO A 64 -7.27 -2.66 -25.00
C PRO A 64 -7.80 -3.05 -23.61
N SER A 65 -7.19 -2.50 -22.55
CA SER A 65 -7.45 -2.86 -21.16
C SER A 65 -8.25 -1.78 -20.41
N PRO A 66 -9.08 -2.14 -19.42
CA PRO A 66 -9.73 -1.17 -18.54
C PRO A 66 -8.79 -0.50 -17.53
N TRP A 67 -7.51 -0.88 -17.49
CA TRP A 67 -6.53 -0.36 -16.55
C TRP A 67 -5.91 0.95 -17.07
N GLY A 68 -6.25 2.06 -16.43
CA GLY A 68 -5.75 3.40 -16.76
C GLY A 68 -5.10 4.07 -15.55
N PHE A 69 -5.69 5.19 -15.09
CA PHE A 69 -5.25 5.89 -13.88
C PHE A 69 -5.25 4.97 -12.67
N VAL A 70 -4.09 4.83 -12.01
CA VAL A 70 -3.87 3.89 -10.88
C VAL A 70 -4.26 2.43 -11.21
N GLY A 71 -4.37 2.10 -12.50
CA GLY A 71 -4.92 0.83 -12.97
C GLY A 71 -4.14 -0.38 -12.48
N LEU A 72 -2.80 -0.27 -12.37
CA LEU A 72 -1.96 -1.39 -11.95
C LEU A 72 -2.13 -1.75 -10.47
N LEU A 73 -2.78 -0.87 -9.70
CA LEU A 73 -3.18 -1.12 -8.31
C LEU A 73 -4.64 -1.57 -8.16
N GLY A 74 -5.35 -1.72 -9.28
CA GLY A 74 -6.71 -2.25 -9.33
C GLY A 74 -7.82 -1.22 -9.50
N TYR A 75 -7.51 0.01 -9.95
CA TYR A 75 -8.55 0.95 -10.36
C TYR A 75 -9.09 0.52 -11.72
N LEU A 76 -10.32 0.01 -11.73
CA LEU A 76 -10.96 -0.48 -12.94
C LEU A 76 -11.76 0.66 -13.60
N THR A 77 -11.51 0.94 -14.87
CA THR A 77 -12.38 1.84 -15.64
C THR A 77 -13.71 1.12 -15.92
N ASP A 78 -14.73 1.46 -15.14
CA ASP A 78 -16.07 0.88 -15.25
C ASP A 78 -16.91 1.64 -16.30
N THR A 79 -16.80 2.96 -16.33
CA THR A 79 -17.34 3.79 -17.41
C THR A 79 -16.34 4.88 -17.78
N VAL A 80 -16.59 5.58 -18.90
CA VAL A 80 -15.72 6.69 -19.38
C VAL A 80 -15.40 7.72 -18.29
N SER A 81 -16.29 7.93 -17.32
CA SER A 81 -16.10 8.95 -16.27
C SER A 81 -16.00 8.41 -14.84
N ARG A 82 -15.98 7.08 -14.65
CA ARG A 82 -16.04 6.43 -13.34
C ARG A 82 -15.05 5.27 -13.23
N LEU A 83 -14.26 5.31 -12.16
CA LEU A 83 -13.38 4.23 -11.77
C LEU A 83 -14.01 3.46 -10.61
N TYR A 84 -14.05 2.14 -10.73
CA TYR A 84 -14.36 1.25 -9.63
C TYR A 84 -13.08 0.94 -8.85
N VAL A 85 -13.12 1.20 -7.54
CA VAL A 85 -12.00 1.02 -6.62
C VAL A 85 -12.50 0.23 -5.41
N ARG A 86 -12.78 -1.06 -5.64
CA ARG A 86 -13.18 -2.02 -4.60
C ARG A 86 -14.37 -1.54 -3.77
N MET A 87 -14.13 -0.87 -2.64
CA MET A 87 -15.17 -0.41 -1.73
C MET A 87 -15.88 0.86 -2.20
N ARG A 88 -15.29 1.63 -3.12
CA ARG A 88 -15.86 2.90 -3.59
C ARG A 88 -15.76 3.07 -5.11
N HIS A 89 -16.57 3.99 -5.61
CA HIS A 89 -16.49 4.49 -6.98
C HIS A 89 -15.91 5.90 -6.97
N TYR A 90 -14.92 6.16 -7.81
CA TYR A 90 -14.24 7.43 -7.95
C TYR A 90 -14.60 8.08 -9.29
N ARG A 91 -14.78 9.41 -9.30
CA ARG A 91 -14.93 10.17 -10.54
C ARG A 91 -13.80 11.19 -10.67
N PRO A 92 -12.85 10.95 -11.57
CA PRO A 92 -11.74 11.87 -11.82
C PRO A 92 -12.20 13.31 -12.10
N GLY A 93 -13.19 13.50 -12.99
CA GLY A 93 -13.70 14.83 -13.35
C GLY A 93 -14.48 15.57 -12.23
N LEU A 94 -14.78 14.90 -11.12
CA LEU A 94 -15.32 15.53 -9.91
C LEU A 94 -14.31 15.57 -8.76
N THR A 95 -13.09 15.06 -8.99
CA THR A 95 -11.99 14.95 -8.01
C THR A 95 -12.35 14.26 -6.70
N ARG A 96 -13.42 13.45 -6.68
CA ARG A 96 -14.06 12.95 -5.46
C ARG A 96 -14.63 11.54 -5.61
N TRP A 97 -14.81 10.87 -4.47
CA TRP A 97 -15.59 9.64 -4.38
C TRP A 97 -17.08 9.90 -4.59
N GLN A 98 -17.78 8.93 -5.16
CA GLN A 98 -19.23 8.99 -5.35
C GLN A 98 -20.03 8.38 -4.20
N THR A 99 -19.38 7.58 -3.35
CA THR A 99 -19.98 6.92 -2.21
C THR A 99 -19.33 7.40 -0.93
N VAL A 100 -20.11 7.44 0.14
CA VAL A 100 -19.62 7.80 1.48
C VAL A 100 -18.57 6.79 1.92
N ASP A 101 -17.46 7.27 2.47
CA ASP A 101 -16.42 6.42 3.05
C ASP A 101 -17.00 5.40 4.05
N PRO A 102 -16.84 4.09 3.83
CA PRO A 102 -17.20 3.09 4.82
C PRO A 102 -16.46 3.31 6.15
N LEU A 103 -15.20 3.78 6.13
CA LEU A 103 -14.38 4.14 7.31
C LEU A 103 -14.99 5.24 8.18
N ARG A 104 -16.08 5.87 7.75
CA ARG A 104 -16.80 6.88 8.52
C ARG A 104 -17.54 6.32 9.77
N SER A 105 -17.41 5.04 10.09
CA SER A 105 -18.05 4.46 11.27
C SER A 105 -17.37 4.86 12.59
N ARG A 106 -18.12 5.66 13.35
CA ARG A 106 -18.02 6.11 14.75
C ARG A 106 -17.00 5.38 15.65
N THR A 107 -16.19 6.18 16.37
CA THR A 107 -15.65 5.77 17.67
C THR A 107 -16.78 5.40 18.63
N ALA A 108 -16.51 4.55 19.63
CA ALA A 108 -17.48 4.15 20.67
C ALA A 108 -18.13 5.34 21.42
N THR A 109 -17.54 6.53 21.32
CA THR A 109 -18.01 7.80 21.90
C THR A 109 -18.78 8.70 20.91
N GLY A 110 -19.06 8.23 19.68
CA GLY A 110 -19.81 8.99 18.67
C GLY A 110 -19.03 10.14 18.03
N LYS A 111 -17.72 10.26 18.27
CA LYS A 111 -16.89 11.34 17.72
C LYS A 111 -16.31 10.92 16.37
N LEU A 112 -16.50 11.78 15.36
CA LEU A 112 -15.89 11.63 14.03
C LEU A 112 -14.36 11.61 14.16
N LEU A 113 -13.68 10.63 13.54
CA LEU A 113 -12.23 10.66 13.32
C LEU A 113 -11.80 11.82 12.40
N SER A 114 -12.76 12.57 11.85
CA SER A 114 -12.54 13.81 11.12
C SER A 114 -12.19 14.96 12.07
N ARG A 115 -11.02 14.93 12.72
CA ARG A 115 -10.41 16.13 13.32
C ARG A 115 -9.89 17.06 12.23
N GLY A 116 -10.76 17.59 11.38
CA GLY A 116 -10.31 18.59 10.39
C GLY A 116 -11.35 19.19 9.47
N LEU A 117 -12.08 18.41 8.67
CA LEU A 117 -12.93 18.97 7.62
C LEU A 117 -14.20 18.12 7.43
N GLY A 118 -15.37 18.70 7.70
CA GLY A 118 -16.71 18.11 7.52
C GLY A 118 -17.09 17.76 6.06
N ILE A 119 -16.10 17.61 5.18
CA ILE A 119 -16.17 17.28 3.74
C ILE A 119 -15.51 15.91 3.46
N ALA A 120 -14.96 15.26 4.50
CA ALA A 120 -14.11 14.07 4.42
C ALA A 120 -14.69 12.81 3.72
N PRO A 121 -15.99 12.47 3.72
CA PRO A 121 -16.41 11.14 3.27
C PRO A 121 -16.25 10.90 1.77
N PHE A 122 -16.12 11.97 0.99
CA PHE A 122 -15.95 11.89 -0.46
C PHE A 122 -14.58 12.41 -0.92
N LEU A 123 -13.71 12.79 0.01
CA LEU A 123 -12.43 13.41 -0.31
C LEU A 123 -11.47 12.36 -0.87
N TYR A 124 -10.93 12.59 -2.06
CA TYR A 124 -9.91 11.73 -2.64
C TYR A 124 -8.53 12.14 -2.14
N CYS A 125 -7.78 11.20 -1.57
CA CYS A 125 -6.36 11.36 -1.21
C CYS A 125 -6.01 12.63 -0.43
N SER A 126 -6.93 13.16 0.38
CA SER A 126 -6.78 14.42 1.11
C SER A 126 -6.35 15.61 0.22
N ASN A 127 -6.84 15.65 -1.03
CA ASN A 127 -6.46 16.64 -2.05
C ASN A 127 -4.96 16.63 -2.44
N SER A 128 -4.25 15.52 -2.22
CA SER A 128 -2.84 15.37 -2.65
C SER A 128 -2.64 14.13 -3.53
N PRO A 129 -3.35 14.03 -4.68
CA PRO A 129 -3.37 12.82 -5.50
C PRO A 129 -2.06 12.56 -6.29
N ILE A 130 -1.09 13.49 -6.23
CA ILE A 130 0.22 13.34 -6.88
C ILE A 130 1.12 12.36 -6.12
N ILE A 131 0.97 12.31 -4.79
CA ILE A 131 1.82 11.49 -3.90
C ILE A 131 1.01 10.47 -3.10
N ARG A 132 -0.31 10.57 -3.10
CA ARG A 132 -1.20 9.70 -2.33
C ARG A 132 -2.14 8.93 -3.25
N VAL A 133 -2.40 7.69 -2.87
CA VAL A 133 -3.33 6.80 -3.57
C VAL A 133 -4.14 5.99 -2.55
N ASP A 134 -5.38 5.65 -2.88
CA ASP A 134 -6.27 4.86 -2.03
C ASP A 134 -6.64 3.56 -2.75
N ARG A 135 -5.85 2.52 -2.52
CA ARG A 135 -6.01 1.23 -3.18
C ARG A 135 -7.37 0.60 -2.93
N LEU A 136 -7.92 0.74 -1.73
CA LEU A 136 -9.15 0.04 -1.36
C LEU A 136 -10.41 0.87 -1.52
N GLY A 137 -10.27 2.17 -1.78
CA GLY A 137 -11.36 3.11 -1.61
C GLY A 137 -11.77 3.20 -0.13
N LEU A 138 -10.81 3.21 0.79
CA LEU A 138 -11.06 3.34 2.23
C LEU A 138 -10.19 4.44 2.84
N LYS A 139 -8.87 4.32 2.70
CA LYS A 139 -7.90 5.29 3.22
C LYS A 139 -6.80 5.45 2.21
N TRP A 140 -6.28 6.66 2.07
CA TRP A 140 -5.12 6.90 1.22
C TRP A 140 -3.84 6.55 1.98
N PHE A 141 -2.78 6.22 1.25
CA PHE A 141 -1.42 6.14 1.77
C PHE A 141 -0.49 6.88 0.81
N VAL A 142 0.70 7.25 1.28
CA VAL A 142 1.73 7.88 0.44
C VAL A 142 2.38 6.78 -0.38
N GLN A 143 2.26 6.85 -1.71
CA GLN A 143 3.03 5.98 -2.56
C GLN A 143 4.43 6.56 -2.68
N ALA A 144 5.32 6.15 -1.77
CA ALA A 144 6.72 6.52 -1.87
C ALA A 144 7.23 6.05 -3.25
N PRO A 145 7.81 6.94 -4.06
CA PRO A 145 8.55 6.49 -5.21
C PRO A 145 9.66 5.57 -4.72
N TRP A 146 9.99 4.57 -5.52
CA TRP A 146 11.19 3.75 -5.35
C TRP A 146 12.43 4.61 -5.65
N TRP A 147 12.67 5.71 -4.92
CA TRP A 147 13.90 6.55 -4.92
C TRP A 147 13.81 7.70 -3.88
N PRO A 148 14.92 8.11 -3.22
CA PRO A 148 14.94 9.23 -2.27
C PRO A 148 14.77 10.57 -2.99
N ILE A 149 13.59 11.18 -2.83
CA ILE A 149 13.49 12.64 -2.88
C ILE A 149 13.31 13.08 -1.43
N TRP A 150 14.45 13.26 -0.77
CA TRP A 150 14.56 14.28 0.25
C TRP A 150 14.70 15.60 -0.52
N PRO A 151 13.70 16.51 -0.53
CA PRO A 151 14.03 17.89 -0.84
C PRO A 151 14.84 18.45 0.34
N PRO A 152 15.99 19.11 0.11
CA PRO A 152 16.79 19.72 1.18
C PRO A 152 16.05 20.82 1.95
N GLU A 153 14.93 21.31 1.43
CA GLU A 153 13.92 22.06 2.18
C GLU A 153 12.56 21.42 1.91
N ALA A 154 12.24 20.32 2.61
CA ALA A 154 10.83 20.09 2.89
C ALA A 154 10.37 21.34 3.66
N PRO A 155 9.33 22.08 3.21
CA PRO A 155 8.59 22.88 4.18
C PRO A 155 8.31 21.92 5.32
N SER A 156 8.49 22.37 6.57
CA SER A 156 8.04 21.62 7.72
C SER A 156 6.57 21.28 7.49
N ILE A 157 6.34 20.12 6.86
CA ILE A 157 5.20 19.30 7.13
C ILE A 157 5.40 19.08 8.61
N GLU A 158 4.75 19.93 9.39
CA GLU A 158 4.25 19.47 10.67
C GLU A 158 3.74 18.08 10.36
N ILE A 159 4.37 17.07 10.95
CA ILE A 159 3.89 15.69 10.97
C ILE A 159 2.59 15.77 11.79
N GLY A 160 1.59 16.37 11.15
CA GLY A 160 0.28 16.75 11.64
C GLY A 160 -0.69 15.91 10.85
N GLY A 161 -0.61 14.60 11.07
CA GLY A 161 -1.59 13.61 10.64
C GLY A 161 -0.98 12.27 10.20
N PRO A 162 -1.40 11.14 10.80
CA PRO A 162 -1.71 10.95 12.21
C PRO A 162 -0.40 10.87 13.02
N THR A 163 -0.47 10.98 14.33
CA THR A 163 0.59 10.50 15.22
C THR A 163 1.13 9.16 14.69
N ILE A 164 2.45 9.00 14.63
CA ILE A 164 3.07 7.67 14.78
C ILE A 164 2.23 6.98 15.85
N PRO A 165 1.57 5.84 15.59
CA PRO A 165 0.69 5.29 16.59
C PRO A 165 1.60 4.64 17.63
N VAL A 166 2.16 5.49 18.50
CA VAL A 166 2.85 5.12 19.74
C VAL A 166 1.89 4.41 20.69
N ASP A 167 0.58 4.43 20.36
CA ASP A 167 -0.52 3.68 20.98
C ASP A 167 -1.30 2.88 19.92
N TYR A 168 -0.62 2.24 18.95
CA TYR A 168 -1.29 1.28 18.05
C TYR A 168 -1.59 0.02 18.85
N HIS A 169 -2.84 -0.46 18.84
CA HIS A 169 -3.19 -1.76 19.38
C HIS A 169 -4.19 -2.46 18.47
N TYR A 170 -3.77 -3.57 17.87
CA TYR A 170 -4.63 -4.45 17.09
C TYR A 170 -4.32 -5.91 17.40
N GLY A 171 -5.39 -6.70 17.59
CA GLY A 171 -5.25 -8.13 17.83
C GLY A 171 -4.48 -8.42 19.12
N ASN A 172 -3.68 -9.49 19.10
CA ASN A 172 -2.84 -9.93 20.21
C ASN A 172 -1.39 -9.47 20.08
N TYR A 173 -0.95 -9.07 18.87
CA TYR A 173 0.46 -8.87 18.53
C TYR A 173 0.77 -7.52 17.90
N CYS A 174 -0.16 -6.88 17.18
CA CYS A 174 0.16 -5.63 16.51
C CYS A 174 0.10 -4.43 17.46
N GLY A 175 1.23 -3.78 17.73
CA GLY A 175 1.25 -2.57 18.55
C GLY A 175 2.38 -2.48 19.58
N SER A 176 2.72 -1.26 20.00
CA SER A 176 3.67 -0.99 21.09
C SER A 176 3.12 -1.34 22.48
N ASP A 177 1.79 -1.32 22.64
CA ASP A 177 1.11 -1.64 23.90
C ASP A 177 0.87 -3.14 24.11
N ASN A 178 1.22 -3.97 23.12
CA ASN A 178 1.19 -5.42 23.30
C ASN A 178 2.45 -5.85 24.05
N PRO A 179 2.34 -6.42 25.26
CA PRO A 179 3.52 -6.84 26.01
C PRO A 179 4.30 -7.88 25.21
N PRO A 180 5.66 -7.88 25.26
CA PRO A 180 6.45 -8.96 24.70
C PRO A 180 6.01 -10.28 25.34
N ARG A 181 5.53 -11.22 24.53
CA ARG A 181 5.05 -12.53 25.02
C ARG A 181 6.00 -13.61 24.55
N ASP A 182 6.91 -14.00 25.43
CA ASP A 182 7.78 -15.16 25.25
C ASP A 182 7.22 -16.36 26.03
N GLY A 183 7.22 -17.55 25.41
CA GLY A 183 6.83 -18.83 26.04
C GLY A 183 5.56 -19.50 25.52
N ASP A 184 5.17 -20.61 26.15
CA ASP A 184 4.10 -21.52 25.70
C ASP A 184 2.66 -20.99 25.90
N SER A 185 2.49 -19.76 26.41
CA SER A 185 1.19 -19.14 26.72
C SER A 185 0.77 -18.04 25.74
N CYS A 186 1.43 -17.90 24.59
CA CYS A 186 1.07 -16.88 23.61
C CYS A 186 -0.26 -17.23 22.92
N PRO A 187 -1.27 -16.35 22.93
CA PRO A 187 -2.56 -16.63 22.32
C PRO A 187 -2.43 -16.79 20.80
N GLU A 188 -3.30 -17.57 20.17
CA GLU A 188 -3.28 -17.68 18.70
C GLU A 188 -3.51 -16.30 18.06
N ALA A 189 -2.79 -16.01 16.97
CA ALA A 189 -3.04 -14.82 16.18
C ALA A 189 -4.48 -14.83 15.63
N GLN A 190 -5.21 -13.74 15.86
CA GLN A 190 -6.65 -13.64 15.58
C GLN A 190 -6.96 -13.71 14.08
N ASN A 191 -6.04 -13.24 13.23
CA ASN A 191 -6.21 -13.17 11.77
C ASN A 191 -4.86 -12.94 11.05
N CYS A 192 -4.90 -12.73 9.73
CA CYS A 192 -3.71 -12.60 8.91
C CYS A 192 -2.80 -11.43 9.31
N ILE A 193 -3.34 -10.28 9.72
CA ILE A 193 -2.52 -9.13 10.10
C ILE A 193 -1.93 -9.33 11.49
N ASP A 194 -2.71 -9.88 12.43
CA ASP A 194 -2.22 -10.24 13.77
C ASP A 194 -1.13 -11.32 13.68
N ARG A 195 -1.25 -12.24 12.71
CA ARG A 195 -0.23 -13.26 12.42
C ARG A 195 1.02 -12.66 11.79
N ALA A 196 0.89 -11.62 10.97
CA ALA A 196 2.03 -10.90 10.42
C ALA A 196 2.83 -10.22 11.54
N CYS A 197 2.14 -9.54 12.46
CA CYS A 197 2.77 -8.93 13.64
C CYS A 197 3.41 -9.98 14.55
N GLN A 198 2.73 -11.11 14.81
CA GLN A 198 3.32 -12.22 15.57
C GLN A 198 4.65 -12.72 14.98
N LYS A 199 4.75 -12.80 13.65
CA LYS A 199 6.01 -13.18 12.98
C LYS A 199 7.08 -12.09 13.11
N HIS A 200 6.68 -10.82 13.06
CA HIS A 200 7.59 -9.69 13.24
C HIS A 200 8.19 -9.67 14.65
N ASP A 201 7.37 -9.85 15.68
CA ASP A 201 7.81 -9.90 17.08
C ASP A 201 8.76 -11.07 17.35
N ARG A 202 8.49 -12.23 16.73
CA ARG A 202 9.32 -13.43 16.83
C ARG A 202 10.50 -13.44 15.87
N CYS A 203 10.64 -12.41 15.04
CA CYS A 203 11.73 -12.35 14.08
C CYS A 203 13.04 -12.22 14.86
N PRO A 204 13.96 -13.20 14.75
CA PRO A 204 15.21 -13.16 15.48
C PRO A 204 16.04 -12.01 14.94
N VAL A 205 16.06 -10.93 15.69
CA VAL A 205 16.90 -9.77 15.43
C VAL A 205 17.96 -9.73 16.50
N ASP A 206 19.22 -9.52 16.11
CA ASP A 206 20.23 -9.05 17.04
C ASP A 206 19.82 -7.63 17.48
N MET A 207 18.88 -7.50 18.43
CA MET A 207 18.47 -6.24 19.05
C MET A 207 19.57 -5.65 19.94
N GLY A 208 20.83 -6.02 19.69
CA GLY A 208 21.99 -5.25 20.10
C GLY A 208 21.99 -3.90 19.38
N GLN A 209 21.19 -2.97 19.91
CA GLN A 209 21.22 -1.52 19.73
C GLN A 209 20.81 -0.90 18.38
N ASP A 210 20.47 -1.64 17.31
CA ASP A 210 20.10 -0.99 16.04
C ASP A 210 18.74 -1.45 15.50
N TYR A 211 17.73 -0.55 15.56
CA TYR A 211 16.43 -0.66 14.87
C TYR A 211 16.57 -0.94 13.36
N ILE A 212 17.75 -0.61 12.81
CA ILE A 212 18.18 -0.82 11.42
C ILE A 212 18.54 -2.30 11.13
N GLY A 213 19.01 -3.06 12.13
CA GLY A 213 19.37 -4.48 11.97
C GLY A 213 18.17 -5.40 11.68
N ALA A 214 16.96 -4.90 11.92
CA ALA A 214 15.70 -5.61 11.70
C ALA A 214 15.08 -5.42 10.30
N HIS A 215 15.82 -4.89 9.32
CA HIS A 215 15.34 -4.59 7.96
C HIS A 215 14.48 -5.72 7.36
N ASN A 216 15.01 -6.96 7.36
CA ASN A 216 14.31 -8.12 6.83
C ASN A 216 12.95 -8.37 7.50
N CYS A 217 12.87 -8.14 8.82
CA CYS A 217 11.65 -8.31 9.59
C CYS A 217 10.64 -7.20 9.24
N HIS A 218 11.08 -5.94 9.15
CA HIS A 218 10.22 -4.81 8.78
C HIS A 218 9.64 -4.99 7.36
N CYS A 219 10.47 -5.38 6.40
CA CYS A 219 10.03 -5.65 5.03
C CYS A 219 9.09 -6.86 4.94
N GLN A 220 9.36 -7.91 5.71
CA GLN A 220 8.47 -9.07 5.77
C GLN A 220 7.11 -8.70 6.36
N LEU A 221 7.07 -7.88 7.40
CA LEU A 221 5.82 -7.38 7.98
C LEU A 221 5.04 -6.52 6.98
N ALA A 222 5.72 -5.60 6.28
CA ALA A 222 5.11 -4.77 5.24
C ALA A 222 4.44 -5.63 4.15
N ARG A 223 5.15 -6.66 3.68
CA ARG A 223 4.65 -7.61 2.66
C ARG A 223 3.49 -8.46 3.18
N ASP A 224 3.61 -9.04 4.37
CA ASP A 224 2.57 -9.90 4.94
C ASP A 224 1.29 -9.09 5.24
N ALA A 225 1.44 -7.84 5.69
CA ALA A 225 0.33 -6.91 5.88
C ALA A 225 -0.35 -6.54 4.55
N GLU A 226 0.42 -6.28 3.49
CA GLU A 226 -0.10 -6.03 2.15
C GLU A 226 -0.83 -7.26 1.60
N MET A 227 -0.30 -8.46 1.82
CA MET A 227 -0.95 -9.71 1.43
C MET A 227 -2.25 -9.95 2.19
N CYS A 228 -2.31 -9.61 3.49
CA CYS A 228 -3.54 -9.66 4.28
C CYS A 228 -4.58 -8.66 3.76
N LEU A 229 -4.13 -7.45 3.39
CA LEU A 229 -4.96 -6.40 2.79
C LEU A 229 -5.54 -6.83 1.44
N LEU A 230 -4.72 -7.38 0.54
CA LEU A 230 -5.15 -7.83 -0.79
C LEU A 230 -5.94 -9.14 -0.74
N GLY A 231 -5.62 -10.02 0.21
CA GLY A 231 -6.29 -11.29 0.44
C GLY A 231 -7.64 -11.18 1.15
N GLY A 232 -8.07 -9.97 1.50
CA GLY A 232 -9.39 -9.72 2.05
C GLY A 232 -9.55 -10.06 3.52
N CYS A 233 -8.50 -9.98 4.33
CA CYS A 233 -8.59 -10.09 5.79
C CYS A 233 -9.26 -11.38 6.28
N PHE A 234 -8.49 -12.48 6.23
CA PHE A 234 -8.91 -13.82 6.62
C PHE A 234 -8.29 -14.26 7.96
N SER A 235 -8.92 -15.20 8.63
CA SER A 235 -8.34 -15.98 9.73
C SER A 235 -8.28 -17.45 9.37
N ARG A 236 -7.27 -18.13 9.91
CA ARG A 236 -7.19 -19.58 9.88
C ARG A 236 -7.77 -20.06 11.21
N VAL A 237 -8.90 -20.74 11.16
CA VAL A 237 -9.52 -21.33 12.36
C VAL A 237 -8.95 -22.73 12.52
N SER A 238 -8.38 -23.06 13.67
CA SER A 238 -7.80 -24.39 13.93
C SER A 238 -8.76 -25.50 13.51
N GLY A 239 -8.30 -26.43 12.67
CA GLY A 239 -9.11 -27.53 12.14
C GLY A 239 -10.10 -27.19 11.01
N SER A 240 -10.17 -25.95 10.52
CA SER A 240 -10.98 -25.59 9.35
C SER A 240 -10.25 -24.67 8.37
N GLY A 241 -10.76 -24.59 7.13
CA GLY A 241 -10.18 -23.76 6.07
C GLY A 241 -10.17 -22.27 6.42
N MET A 242 -9.56 -21.45 5.54
CA MET A 242 -9.54 -19.99 5.70
C MET A 242 -10.96 -19.42 5.69
N LYS A 243 -11.28 -18.54 6.64
CA LYS A 243 -12.56 -17.83 6.72
C LYS A 243 -12.35 -16.32 6.83
N TYR A 244 -13.31 -15.53 6.38
CA TYR A 244 -13.29 -14.08 6.60
C TYR A 244 -13.51 -13.74 8.07
N VAL A 245 -12.87 -12.65 8.52
CA VAL A 245 -12.97 -12.20 9.92
C VAL A 245 -14.27 -11.43 10.17
N ASN A 246 -14.89 -11.62 11.33
CA ASN A 246 -16.14 -10.93 11.72
C ASN A 246 -15.98 -9.39 11.85
N ASN A 247 -14.75 -8.90 12.05
CA ASN A 247 -14.41 -7.48 12.11
C ASN A 247 -13.58 -7.03 10.89
N LEU A 248 -14.03 -7.44 9.71
CA LEU A 248 -13.34 -7.28 8.42
C LEU A 248 -12.74 -5.89 8.21
N PHE A 249 -13.50 -4.87 8.59
CA PHE A 249 -13.11 -3.48 8.46
C PHE A 249 -11.92 -3.07 9.33
N THR A 250 -11.93 -3.44 10.61
CA THR A 250 -10.81 -3.15 11.51
C THR A 250 -9.55 -3.88 11.09
N CYS A 251 -9.68 -5.07 10.50
CA CYS A 251 -8.57 -5.78 9.90
C CYS A 251 -8.02 -5.04 8.69
N PHE A 252 -8.88 -4.53 7.79
CA PHE A 252 -8.43 -3.76 6.63
C PHE A 252 -7.70 -2.48 7.03
N GLU A 253 -8.24 -1.75 8.01
CA GLU A 253 -7.59 -0.55 8.55
C GLU A 253 -6.22 -0.89 9.17
N ALA A 254 -6.18 -1.95 9.98
CA ALA A 254 -4.94 -2.43 10.59
C ALA A 254 -3.90 -2.87 9.55
N ALA A 255 -4.30 -3.70 8.59
CA ALA A 255 -3.41 -4.17 7.53
C ALA A 255 -2.90 -3.02 6.68
N GLN A 256 -3.72 -1.99 6.45
CA GLN A 256 -3.31 -0.81 5.71
C GLN A 256 -2.30 0.03 6.49
N ASP A 257 -2.52 0.26 7.78
CA ASP A 257 -1.63 1.08 8.61
C ASP A 257 -0.28 0.42 8.84
N VAL A 258 -0.28 -0.88 9.14
CA VAL A 258 0.94 -1.68 9.27
C VAL A 258 1.68 -1.74 7.94
N SER A 259 0.98 -2.03 6.83
CA SER A 259 1.62 -2.09 5.51
C SER A 259 2.25 -0.75 5.14
N ALA A 260 1.57 0.37 5.33
CA ALA A 260 2.08 1.70 4.99
C ALA A 260 3.30 2.08 5.85
N PHE A 261 3.21 1.89 7.16
CA PHE A 261 4.27 2.24 8.09
C PHE A 261 5.52 1.38 7.89
N PHE A 262 5.37 0.05 7.83
CA PHE A 262 6.51 -0.83 7.67
C PHE A 262 7.07 -0.84 6.25
N SER A 263 6.30 -0.44 5.23
CA SER A 263 6.87 -0.18 3.89
C SER A 263 7.82 1.02 3.92
N LEU A 264 7.47 2.08 4.65
CA LEU A 264 8.36 3.23 4.85
C LEU A 264 9.63 2.82 5.61
N ILE A 265 9.49 2.08 6.71
CA ILE A 265 10.64 1.60 7.50
C ILE A 265 11.52 0.65 6.69
N CYS A 266 10.91 -0.28 5.94
CA CYS A 266 11.62 -1.19 5.05
C CYS A 266 12.52 -0.42 4.09
N ASN A 267 11.98 0.60 3.41
CA ASN A 267 12.74 1.42 2.47
C ASN A 267 13.85 2.23 3.16
N ILE A 268 13.57 2.85 4.31
CA ILE A 268 14.58 3.62 5.07
C ILE A 268 15.71 2.71 5.53
N THR A 269 15.38 1.54 6.06
CA THR A 269 16.38 0.59 6.56
C THR A 269 17.20 -0.04 5.43
N GLU A 270 16.64 -0.22 4.23
CA GLU A 270 17.38 -0.64 3.02
C GLU A 270 18.44 0.40 2.62
N LEU A 271 18.06 1.68 2.60
CA LEU A 271 18.96 2.78 2.28
C LEU A 271 20.11 2.89 3.30
N LEU A 272 19.80 2.77 4.58
CA LEU A 272 20.82 2.82 5.63
C LEU A 272 21.73 1.58 5.62
N ALA A 273 21.20 0.40 5.27
CA ALA A 273 21.99 -0.82 5.11
C ALA A 273 22.96 -0.68 3.93
N THR A 274 22.48 -0.21 2.77
CA THR A 274 23.31 0.01 1.58
C THR A 274 24.37 1.09 1.81
N GLU A 275 24.05 2.18 2.50
CA GLU A 275 25.04 3.21 2.86
C GLU A 275 26.13 2.66 3.79
N ARG A 276 25.77 1.86 4.80
CA ARG A 276 26.74 1.19 5.69
C ARG A 276 27.64 0.21 4.93
N GLU A 277 27.11 -0.53 3.97
CA GLU A 277 27.91 -1.42 3.11
C GLU A 277 28.86 -0.63 2.21
N LEU A 278 28.41 0.49 1.62
CA LEU A 278 29.27 1.38 0.83
C LEU A 278 30.37 2.02 1.69
N LEU A 279 30.07 2.41 2.93
CA LEU A 279 31.05 2.95 3.88
C LEU A 279 32.06 1.88 4.33
N ARG A 280 31.62 0.62 4.51
CA ARG A 280 32.52 -0.51 4.79
C ARG A 280 33.41 -0.83 3.58
N ALA A 281 32.86 -0.80 2.36
CA ALA A 281 33.59 -1.03 1.12
C ALA A 281 34.63 0.07 0.82
N ARG A 282 34.39 1.30 1.30
CA ARG A 282 35.34 2.43 1.17
C ARG A 282 36.54 2.37 2.12
N GLY A 283 36.55 1.46 3.09
CA GLY A 283 37.62 1.33 4.09
C GLY A 283 37.68 2.52 5.05
N LYS A 284 38.17 2.30 6.29
CA LYS A 284 38.38 3.40 7.26
C LYS A 284 39.25 4.47 6.61
N PRO A 285 38.93 5.78 6.76
CA PRO A 285 39.81 6.83 6.28
C PRO A 285 41.20 6.60 6.88
N ARG A 286 42.22 6.50 6.02
CA ARG A 286 43.61 6.56 6.48
C ARG A 286 43.73 7.88 7.24
N LYS A 287 44.07 7.81 8.53
CA LYS A 287 44.45 8.97 9.32
C LYS A 287 45.62 9.63 8.59
N TRP A 288 45.38 10.78 7.97
CA TRP A 288 46.44 11.66 7.55
C TRP A 288 46.78 12.52 8.76
N PHE A 289 47.98 12.27 9.30
CA PHE A 289 48.73 12.96 10.35
C PHE A 289 47.95 13.64 11.48
#